data_AF-A0AAW8W337-F1
#
_entry.id   AF-A0AAW8W337-F1
#
_cell.length_a   1.000
_cell.length_b   1.000
_cell.length_c   1.000
_cell.angle_alpha   90.00
_cell.angle_beta   90.00
_cell.angle_gamma   90.00
#
_symmetry.space_group_name_H-M   'P 1'
#
loop_
_entity.id
_entity.type
_entity.pdbx_description
1 polymer ?
#
loop_
_entity_poly.entity_id
_entity_poly.type
_entity_poly.pdbx_seq_one_letter_code
_entity_poly.pdbx_strand_id
1 'polypeptide(L)'
;ELLLYRQWLLDHKLASEWLFPSIQHPDRHITEKQFYKIMSRVGDLLGINYLGTHTMRKTGAYRVYTQSNYNIGLVMHLLNHSSEAMTLAYLGLNQASTENMLNQIDFG
;
A
#
# COMPACT_ATOMS: atom_id res chain seq x y z
N GLU A 1 -12.09 -4.58 -15.57
CA GLU A 1 -10.70 -4.12 -15.31
C GLU A 1 -9.63 -5.17 -15.60
N LEU A 2 -9.61 -6.35 -14.95
CA LEU A 2 -8.61 -7.39 -15.24
C LEU A 2 -8.64 -7.92 -16.68
N LEU A 3 -9.84 -8.04 -17.29
CA LEU A 3 -9.98 -8.45 -18.68
C LEU A 3 -9.36 -7.43 -19.65
N LEU A 4 -9.46 -6.13 -19.35
CA LEU A 4 -8.85 -5.06 -20.15
C LEU A 4 -7.32 -5.15 -20.08
N TYR A 5 -6.78 -5.39 -18.88
CA TYR A 5 -5.35 -5.59 -18.71
C TYR A 5 -4.84 -6.83 -19.44
N ARG A 6 -5.56 -7.95 -19.34
CA ARG A 6 -5.24 -9.16 -20.10
C ARG A 6 -5.29 -8.93 -21.60
N GLN A 7 -6.28 -8.20 -22.09
CA GLN A 7 -6.38 -7.85 -23.51
C GLN A 7 -5.19 -6.97 -23.92
N TRP A 8 -4.83 -5.98 -23.11
CA TRP A 8 -3.66 -5.13 -23.36
C TRP A 8 -2.37 -5.96 -23.48
N LEU A 9 -2.16 -6.97 -22.62
CA LEU A 9 -1.02 -7.89 -22.74
C LEU A 9 -1.02 -8.64 -24.08
N LEU A 10 -2.18 -9.16 -24.50
CA LEU A 10 -2.33 -9.86 -25.77
C LEU A 10 -2.05 -8.95 -26.98
N ASP A 11 -2.60 -7.73 -26.97
CA ASP A 11 -2.43 -6.74 -28.04
C ASP A 11 -0.95 -6.36 -28.20
N HIS A 12 -0.18 -6.37 -27.11
CA HIS A 12 1.26 -6.08 -27.10
C HIS A 12 2.14 -7.33 -27.27
N LYS A 13 1.53 -8.50 -27.55
CA LYS A 13 2.22 -9.80 -27.72
C LYS A 13 3.06 -10.20 -26.50
N LEU A 14 2.64 -9.78 -25.31
CA LEU A 14 3.26 -10.14 -24.03
C LEU A 14 2.60 -11.41 -23.49
N ALA A 15 3.01 -12.56 -24.02
CA ALA A 15 2.64 -13.86 -23.46
C ALA A 15 3.49 -14.14 -22.22
N SER A 16 2.86 -14.23 -21.05
CA SER A 16 3.53 -14.49 -19.78
C SER A 16 2.66 -15.30 -18.82
N GLU A 17 3.29 -16.10 -17.97
CA GLU A 17 2.65 -16.70 -16.79
C GLU A 17 2.48 -15.71 -15.64
N TRP A 18 3.24 -14.61 -15.64
CA TRP A 18 3.23 -13.61 -14.58
C TRP A 18 2.09 -12.63 -14.76
N LEU A 19 1.39 -12.28 -13.68
CA LEU A 19 0.35 -11.27 -13.71
C LEU A 19 0.90 -9.90 -14.12
N PHE A 20 2.11 -9.54 -13.70
CA PHE A 20 2.78 -8.31 -14.10
C PHE A 20 4.15 -8.65 -14.71
N PRO A 21 4.23 -8.96 -16.01
CA PRO A 21 5.48 -9.33 -16.65
C PRO A 21 6.37 -8.11 -16.90
N SER A 22 7.67 -8.37 -17.03
CA SER A 22 8.58 -7.39 -17.61
C SER A 22 8.28 -7.20 -19.10
N ILE A 23 8.23 -5.95 -19.55
CA ILE A 23 7.99 -5.62 -20.97
C ILE A 23 9.17 -6.08 -21.85
N GLN A 24 10.40 -6.05 -21.31
CA GLN A 24 11.61 -6.44 -22.06
C GLN A 24 11.86 -7.96 -22.03
N HIS A 25 11.44 -8.62 -20.94
CA HIS A 25 11.66 -10.05 -20.71
C HIS A 25 10.35 -10.67 -20.20
N PRO A 26 9.38 -10.97 -21.09
CA PRO A 26 8.04 -11.41 -20.69
C PRO A 26 8.02 -12.75 -19.94
N ASP A 27 9.10 -13.52 -20.01
CA ASP A 27 9.37 -14.72 -19.22
C ASP A 27 9.61 -14.44 -17.72
N ARG A 28 9.76 -13.17 -17.32
CA ARG A 28 10.03 -12.75 -15.94
C ARG A 28 8.98 -11.78 -15.43
N HIS A 29 8.79 -11.76 -14.11
CA HIS A 29 8.00 -10.73 -13.45
C HIS A 29 8.71 -9.36 -13.49
N ILE A 30 7.92 -8.29 -13.27
CA ILE A 30 8.45 -6.96 -13.01
C ILE A 30 9.37 -6.98 -11.77
N THR A 31 10.51 -6.30 -11.84
CA THR A 31 11.39 -6.15 -10.69
C THR A 31 10.87 -5.12 -9.71
N GLU A 32 11.20 -5.25 -8.42
CA GLU A 32 10.86 -4.26 -7.39
C GLU A 32 11.36 -2.86 -7.74
N LYS A 33 12.57 -2.76 -8.31
CA LYS A 33 13.16 -1.50 -8.77
C LYS A 33 12.31 -0.86 -9.87
N GLN A 34 11.79 -1.65 -10.81
CA GLN A 34 10.94 -1.13 -11.87
C GLN A 34 9.57 -0.72 -11.34
N PHE A 35 9.00 -1.50 -10.42
CA PHE A 35 7.78 -1.11 -9.73
C PHE A 35 7.95 0.22 -8.98
N TYR A 36 9.06 0.40 -8.24
CA TYR A 36 9.38 1.66 -7.58
C TYR A 36 9.47 2.83 -8.56
N LYS A 37 10.12 2.65 -9.73
CA LYS A 37 10.18 3.70 -10.76
C LYS A 37 8.79 4.08 -11.28
N ILE A 38 7.91 3.10 -11.50
CA ILE A 38 6.52 3.34 -11.90
C ILE A 38 5.80 4.16 -10.82
N MET A 39 5.89 3.75 -9.55
CA MET A 39 5.28 4.46 -8.43
C MET A 39 5.81 5.89 -8.29
N SER A 40 7.13 6.08 -8.42
CA SER A 40 7.73 7.41 -8.38
C SER A 40 7.20 8.30 -9.50
N ARG A 41 7.10 7.78 -10.72
CA ARG A 41 6.55 8.52 -11.87
C ARG A 41 5.08 8.88 -11.66
N VAL A 42 4.30 7.97 -11.09
CA VAL A 42 2.90 8.24 -10.72
C VAL A 42 2.83 9.34 -9.66
N GLY A 43 3.74 9.33 -8.68
CA GLY A 43 3.88 10.40 -7.69
C GLY A 43 4.10 11.76 -8.35
N ASP A 44 5.06 11.85 -9.27
CA ASP A 44 5.34 13.09 -10.02
C ASP A 44 4.11 13.59 -10.80
N LEU A 45 3.40 12.68 -11.47
CA LEU A 45 2.20 13.02 -12.26
C LEU A 45 1.04 13.52 -11.40
N LEU A 46 0.92 13.02 -10.18
CA LEU A 46 -0.13 13.40 -9.24
C LEU A 46 0.29 14.55 -8.32
N GLY A 47 1.53 15.05 -8.41
CA GLY A 47 2.08 16.03 -7.47
C GLY A 47 2.25 15.50 -6.04
N ILE A 48 2.38 14.17 -5.88
CA ILE A 48 2.54 13.50 -4.59
C ILE A 48 4.02 13.18 -4.38
N ASN A 49 4.62 13.85 -3.40
CA ASN A 49 5.98 13.57 -2.99
C ASN A 49 6.06 12.23 -2.24
N TYR A 50 7.17 11.50 -2.41
CA TYR A 50 7.50 10.28 -1.68
C TYR A 50 6.49 9.12 -1.82
N LEU A 51 5.87 8.97 -3.01
CA LEU A 51 5.03 7.82 -3.33
C LEU A 51 5.89 6.56 -3.53
N GLY A 52 6.04 5.78 -2.46
CA GLY A 52 6.81 4.54 -2.44
C GLY A 52 5.94 3.27 -2.52
N THR A 53 6.61 2.11 -2.52
CA THR A 53 5.97 0.79 -2.63
C THR A 53 5.03 0.46 -1.47
N HIS A 54 5.30 0.99 -0.28
CA HIS A 54 4.47 0.80 0.91
C HIS A 54 3.41 1.87 1.13
N THR A 55 3.44 2.99 0.40
CA THR A 55 2.57 4.14 0.68
C THR A 55 1.10 3.75 0.58
N MET A 56 0.68 3.09 -0.50
CA MET A 56 -0.69 2.64 -0.67
C MET A 56 -1.12 1.63 0.41
N ARG A 57 -0.23 0.72 0.82
CA ARG A 57 -0.50 -0.25 1.90
C ARG A 57 -0.71 0.43 3.24
N LYS A 58 0.14 1.40 3.59
CA LYS A 58 0.00 2.23 4.80
C LYS A 58 -1.31 3.02 4.79
N THR A 59 -1.59 3.73 3.69
CA THR A 59 -2.83 4.51 3.54
C THR A 59 -4.07 3.62 3.62
N GLY A 60 -4.08 2.47 2.95
CA GLY A 60 -5.19 1.52 3.01
C GLY A 60 -5.43 0.99 4.43
N ALA A 61 -4.37 0.58 5.11
CA ALA A 61 -4.48 0.10 6.50
C ALA A 61 -4.95 1.19 7.47
N TYR A 62 -4.47 2.43 7.31
CA TYR A 62 -4.94 3.57 8.12
C TYR A 62 -6.42 3.88 7.89
N ARG A 63 -6.90 3.77 6.64
CA ARG A 63 -8.33 3.91 6.34
C ARG A 63 -9.15 2.79 6.97
N VAL A 64 -8.68 1.54 6.93
CA VAL A 64 -9.36 0.43 7.63
C VAL A 64 -9.38 0.67 9.14
N TYR A 65 -8.27 1.11 9.73
CA TYR A 65 -8.20 1.45 11.15
C TYR A 65 -9.26 2.47 11.55
N THR A 66 -9.30 3.61 10.88
CA THR A 66 -10.25 4.69 11.18
C THR A 66 -11.70 4.31 10.90
N GLN A 67 -11.99 3.63 9.79
CA GLN A 67 -13.36 3.26 9.41
C GLN A 67 -13.93 2.06 10.17
N SER A 68 -13.06 1.22 10.76
CA SER A 68 -13.48 0.12 11.63
C SER A 68 -13.65 0.53 13.09
N ASN A 69 -13.75 1.84 13.36
CA ASN A 69 -13.77 2.40 14.70
C ASN A 69 -12.53 1.96 15.52
N TYR A 70 -11.35 2.10 14.93
CA TYR A 70 -10.04 1.86 15.54
C TYR A 70 -9.77 0.40 15.93
N ASN A 71 -10.32 -0.57 15.18
CA ASN A 71 -10.07 -1.99 15.41
C ASN A 71 -8.65 -2.41 14.97
N ILE A 72 -7.71 -2.40 15.91
CA ILE A 72 -6.30 -2.73 15.63
C ILE A 72 -6.09 -4.20 15.25
N GLY A 73 -6.86 -5.13 15.83
CA GLY A 73 -6.77 -6.56 15.52
C GLY A 73 -7.13 -6.88 14.07
N LEU A 74 -8.16 -6.20 13.52
CA LEU A 74 -8.51 -6.29 12.11
C LEU A 74 -7.35 -5.82 11.21
N VAL A 75 -6.73 -4.70 11.57
CA VAL A 75 -5.62 -4.13 10.80
C VAL A 75 -4.38 -5.01 10.88
N MET A 76 -4.07 -5.58 12.04
CA MET A 76 -3.00 -6.56 12.22
C MET A 76 -3.18 -7.77 11.30
N HIS A 77 -4.40 -8.34 11.27
CA HIS A 77 -4.72 -9.45 10.40
C HIS A 77 -4.60 -9.07 8.91
N LEU A 78 -5.12 -7.90 8.53
CA LEU A 78 -5.00 -7.37 7.16
C LEU A 78 -3.54 -7.17 6.72
N LEU A 79 -2.70 -6.67 7.63
CA LEU A 79 -1.29 -6.41 7.37
C LEU A 79 -0.39 -7.63 7.57
N ASN A 80 -0.93 -8.73 8.10
CA ASN A 80 -0.18 -9.90 8.53
C ASN A 80 0.97 -9.55 9.50
N HIS A 81 0.68 -8.68 10.48
CA HIS A 81 1.63 -8.29 11.52
C HIS A 81 1.44 -9.13 12.78
N SER A 82 2.54 -9.54 13.39
CA SER A 82 2.54 -10.38 14.60
C SER A 82 2.35 -9.60 15.90
N SER A 83 2.43 -8.27 15.88
CA SER A 83 2.23 -7.44 17.07
C SER A 83 1.49 -6.15 16.77
N GLU A 84 0.77 -5.70 17.80
CA GLU A 84 0.09 -4.41 17.82
C GLU A 84 1.09 -3.26 17.68
N ALA A 85 2.20 -3.30 18.43
CA ALA A 85 3.24 -2.28 18.38
C ALA A 85 3.80 -2.08 16.97
N MET A 86 4.06 -3.18 16.23
CA MET A 86 4.49 -3.11 14.83
C MET A 86 3.43 -2.43 13.96
N THR A 87 2.15 -2.71 14.21
CA THR A 87 1.04 -2.14 13.44
C THR A 87 0.85 -0.66 13.72
N LEU A 88 0.87 -0.24 14.99
CA LEU A 88 0.79 1.17 15.37
C LEU A 88 1.95 1.97 14.77
N ALA A 89 3.18 1.45 14.85
CA ALA A 89 4.34 2.06 14.21
C ALA A 89 4.18 2.13 12.67
N TYR A 90 3.63 1.08 12.05
CA TYR A 90 3.39 1.05 10.60
C TYR A 90 2.34 2.09 10.16
N LEU A 91 1.32 2.31 10.98
CA LEU A 91 0.29 3.33 10.79
C LEU A 91 0.78 4.77 11.07
N GLY A 92 1.99 4.93 11.61
CA GLY A 92 2.51 6.23 12.03
C GLY A 92 1.85 6.75 13.31
N LEU A 93 1.15 5.89 14.06
CA LEU A 93 0.55 6.21 15.36
C LEU A 93 1.62 6.02 16.43
N ASN A 94 2.52 6.99 16.48
CA ASN A 94 3.57 7.09 17.50
C ASN A 94 3.06 7.87 18.73
N GLN A 95 3.91 7.98 19.75
CA GLN A 95 3.59 8.55 21.05
C GLN A 95 2.93 9.94 20.98
N ALA A 96 3.37 10.81 20.05
CA ALA A 96 2.76 12.13 19.82
C ALA A 96 1.31 12.04 19.31
N SER A 97 0.96 11.01 18.54
CA SER A 97 -0.42 10.76 18.10
C SER A 97 -1.29 10.31 19.28
N THR A 98 -0.74 9.47 20.16
CA THR A 98 -1.41 9.00 21.38
C THR A 98 -1.67 10.15 22.35
N GLU A 99 -0.68 11.01 22.59
CA GLU A 99 -0.82 12.18 23.49
C GLU A 99 -1.91 13.14 23.00
N ASN A 100 -1.97 13.41 21.69
CA ASN A 100 -3.02 14.24 21.12
C ASN A 100 -4.42 13.61 21.25
N MET A 101 -4.53 12.28 21.09
CA MET A 101 -5.79 11.58 21.32
C MET A 101 -6.20 11.64 22.80
N LEU A 102 -5.26 11.45 23.73
CA LEU A 102 -5.53 11.53 25.17
C LEU A 102 -6.02 12.93 25.59
N ASN A 103 -5.48 14.00 25.01
CA ASN A 103 -5.92 15.37 25.29
C ASN A 103 -7.37 15.67 24.86
N GLN A 104 -7.96 14.83 24.00
CA GLN A 104 -9.34 14.96 23.56
C GLN A 104 -10.31 14.07 24.36
N ILE A 105 -9.79 13.25 25.28
CA ILE A 105 -10.61 12.42 26.15
C ILE A 105 -11.05 13.27 27.34
N ASP A 106 -12.36 13.49 27.44
CA ASP A 106 -12.99 13.99 28.65
C ASP A 106 -13.14 12.83 29.65
N PHE A 107 -12.41 12.92 30.75
CA PHE A 107 -12.44 11.90 31.80
C PHE A 107 -13.61 12.10 32.80
N GLY A 108 -14.34 13.22 32.69
CA GLY A 108 -15.37 13.61 33.66
C GLY A 108 -14.81 14.37 34.86
#